data_AF-A0ABD5MY89-F1
#
_entry.id   AF-A0ABD5MY89-F1
#
_cell.length_a   1.000
_cell.length_b   1.000
_cell.length_c   1.000
_cell.angle_alpha   90.00
_cell.angle_beta   90.00
_cell.angle_gamma   90.00
#
_symmetry.space_group_name_H-M   'P 1'
#
loop_
_entity.id
_entity.type
_entity.pdbx_description
1 polymer ?
#
loop_
_entity_poly.entity_id
_entity_poly.type
_entity_poly.pdbx_seq_one_letter_code
_entity_poly.pdbx_strand_id
1 'polypeptide(L)'
;MPKRALTPKNFKCDRKCGECCKKLSVIITKRETNKLEKLGYSDFVEADLGTKGFVLRRNSRGCVFLKKERNNYICKIYDHRPRICKIYPFFGNPTTCKPLKRPYNFLG
;
A
#
# COMPACT_ATOMS: atom_id res chain seq x y z
N MET A 1 23.46 -1.27 19.66
CA MET A 1 22.77 0.03 19.51
C MET A 1 21.37 -0.19 18.94
N PRO A 2 20.30 0.38 19.52
CA PRO A 2 18.96 0.25 18.96
C PRO A 2 18.90 0.94 17.59
N LYS A 3 18.28 0.27 16.60
CA LYS A 3 18.08 0.86 15.28
C LYS A 3 17.15 2.07 15.39
N ARG A 4 17.57 3.21 14.86
CA ARG A 4 16.77 4.43 14.82
C ARG A 4 15.47 4.21 14.04
N ALA A 5 14.35 4.73 14.55
CA ALA A 5 13.07 4.67 13.86
C ALA A 5 13.04 5.57 12.61
N LEU A 6 12.32 5.10 11.58
CA LEU A 6 11.98 5.87 10.39
C LEU A 6 10.82 6.82 10.73
N THR A 7 10.95 8.05 10.27
CA THR A 7 9.98 9.13 10.43
C THR A 7 9.81 9.85 9.10
N PRO A 8 8.71 10.59 8.89
CA PRO A 8 8.54 11.40 7.68
C PRO A 8 9.68 12.40 7.44
N LYS A 9 10.38 12.82 8.50
CA LYS A 9 11.51 13.76 8.41
C LYS A 9 12.81 13.10 7.92
N ASN A 10 13.00 11.80 8.17
CA ASN A 10 14.27 11.11 7.90
C ASN A 10 14.16 10.02 6.82
N PHE A 11 12.98 9.84 6.21
CA PHE A 11 12.75 8.82 5.21
C PHE A 11 12.21 9.41 3.91
N LYS A 12 12.88 9.06 2.81
CA LYS A 12 12.41 9.27 1.44
C LYS A 12 12.45 7.94 0.70
N CYS A 13 11.37 7.61 -0.03
CA CYS A 13 11.35 6.42 -0.88
C CYS A 13 12.00 6.74 -2.24
N ASP A 14 13.24 6.33 -2.42
CA ASP A 14 14.05 6.54 -3.63
C ASP A 14 14.29 5.24 -4.44
N ARG A 15 14.24 4.08 -3.78
CA ARG A 15 14.52 2.77 -4.37
C ARG A 15 13.57 2.31 -5.46
N LYS A 16 12.36 2.88 -5.54
CA LYS A 16 11.29 2.48 -6.48
C LYS A 16 11.14 0.94 -6.62
N CYS A 17 11.29 0.22 -5.51
CA CYS A 17 11.40 -1.25 -5.50
C CYS A 17 10.04 -1.98 -5.56
N GLY A 18 8.95 -1.25 -5.32
CA GLY A 18 7.58 -1.79 -5.34
C GLY A 18 7.23 -2.71 -4.18
N GLU A 19 8.11 -2.90 -3.18
CA GLU A 19 7.90 -3.85 -2.08
C GLU A 19 6.62 -3.59 -1.29
N CYS A 20 6.25 -2.32 -1.09
CA CYS A 20 4.98 -1.94 -0.47
C CYS A 20 3.78 -2.45 -1.27
N CYS A 21 3.73 -2.20 -2.59
CA CYS A 21 2.67 -2.69 -3.46
C CYS A 21 2.68 -4.23 -3.59
N LYS A 22 3.86 -4.86 -3.57
CA LYS A 22 4.03 -6.31 -3.65
C LYS A 22 3.53 -7.03 -2.40
N LYS A 23 3.62 -6.43 -1.22
CA LYS A 23 3.39 -7.17 0.04
C LYS A 23 2.25 -6.66 0.91
N LEU A 24 1.91 -5.37 0.88
CA LEU A 24 0.86 -4.82 1.74
C LEU A 24 -0.53 -5.21 1.22
N SER A 25 -1.34 -5.82 2.08
CA SER A 25 -2.79 -5.75 1.87
C SER A 25 -3.30 -4.38 2.29
N VAL A 26 -4.11 -3.76 1.45
CA VAL A 26 -4.52 -2.36 1.61
C VAL A 26 -6.04 -2.31 1.68
N ILE A 27 -6.55 -2.13 2.89
CA ILE A 27 -7.96 -1.80 3.12
C ILE A 27 -8.17 -0.33 2.75
N ILE A 28 -9.24 -0.05 2.02
CA ILE A 28 -9.65 1.29 1.62
C ILE A 28 -11.10 1.53 1.99
N THR A 29 -11.41 2.79 2.26
CA THR A 29 -12.77 3.22 2.60
C THR A 29 -13.64 3.37 1.35
N LYS A 30 -14.96 3.30 1.51
CA LYS A 30 -15.92 3.62 0.43
C LYS A 30 -15.64 4.99 -0.21
N ARG A 31 -15.22 5.99 0.59
CA ARG A 31 -14.86 7.33 0.07
C ARG A 31 -13.65 7.28 -0.87
N GLU A 32 -12.63 6.47 -0.56
CA GLU A 32 -11.46 6.30 -1.41
C GLU A 32 -11.80 5.52 -2.68
N THR A 33 -12.61 4.47 -2.56
CA THR A 33 -13.14 3.71 -3.71
C THR A 33 -13.87 4.65 -4.67
N ASN A 34 -14.88 5.40 -4.18
CA ASN A 34 -15.65 6.35 -4.98
C ASN A 34 -14.75 7.40 -5.67
N LYS A 35 -13.66 7.81 -5.02
CA LYS A 35 -12.73 8.79 -5.62
C LYS A 35 -11.98 8.19 -6.81
N LEU A 36 -11.54 6.93 -6.72
CA LEU A 36 -10.85 6.24 -7.81
C LEU A 36 -11.82 5.89 -8.95
N GLU A 37 -13.06 5.51 -8.64
CA GLU A 37 -14.10 5.29 -9.66
C GLU A 37 -14.39 6.55 -10.48
N LYS A 38 -14.49 7.72 -9.83
CA LYS A 38 -14.65 9.01 -10.52
C LYS A 38 -13.47 9.38 -11.43
N LEU A 39 -12.31 8.76 -11.23
CA LEU A 39 -11.14 8.92 -12.09
C LEU A 39 -11.08 7.87 -13.22
N GLY A 40 -12.11 7.03 -13.35
CA GLY A 40 -12.22 6.01 -14.38
C GLY A 40 -11.61 4.66 -14.03
N TYR A 41 -11.18 4.44 -12.78
CA TYR A 41 -10.74 3.12 -12.36
C TYR A 41 -11.93 2.22 -12.02
N SER A 42 -11.91 0.99 -12.51
CA SER A 42 -12.88 -0.05 -12.20
C SER A 42 -12.16 -1.35 -11.86
N ASP A 43 -12.88 -2.31 -11.28
CA ASP A 43 -12.39 -3.67 -11.00
C ASP A 43 -11.07 -3.71 -10.20
N PHE A 44 -10.92 -2.80 -9.23
CA PHE A 44 -9.70 -2.62 -8.44
C PHE A 44 -9.84 -2.97 -6.96
N VAL A 45 -11.05 -3.34 -6.51
CA VAL A 45 -11.35 -3.75 -5.14
C VAL A 45 -12.01 -5.12 -5.07
N GLU A 46 -11.78 -5.81 -3.96
CA GLU A 46 -12.52 -6.99 -3.50
C GLU A 46 -13.23 -6.63 -2.17
N ALA A 47 -14.39 -7.23 -1.91
CA ALA A 47 -15.09 -7.06 -0.65
C ALA A 47 -14.30 -7.71 0.49
N ASP A 48 -14.13 -6.99 1.60
CA ASP A 48 -13.54 -7.56 2.81
C ASP A 48 -14.65 -8.17 3.67
N LEU A 49 -14.75 -9.50 3.70
CA LEU A 49 -15.79 -10.19 4.47
C LEU A 49 -15.68 -9.97 5.99
N GLY A 50 -14.54 -9.47 6.48
CA GLY A 50 -14.31 -9.19 7.90
C GLY A 50 -14.53 -7.73 8.31
N THR A 51 -14.73 -6.80 7.37
CA THR A 51 -14.87 -5.36 7.68
C THR A 51 -15.94 -4.67 6.82
N LYS A 52 -16.38 -3.45 7.20
CA LYS A 52 -17.22 -2.60 6.32
C LYS A 52 -16.42 -1.96 5.16
N GLY A 53 -15.24 -2.48 4.85
CA GLY A 53 -14.27 -1.91 3.92
C GLY A 53 -14.12 -2.71 2.63
N PHE A 54 -13.32 -2.16 1.72
CA PHE A 54 -12.86 -2.84 0.51
C PHE A 54 -11.36 -3.08 0.62
N VAL A 55 -10.85 -4.16 0.03
CA VAL A 55 -9.41 -4.40 -0.11
C VAL A 55 -9.01 -4.15 -1.56
N LEU A 56 -7.89 -3.45 -1.78
CA LEU A 56 -7.32 -3.34 -3.13
C LEU A 56 -6.99 -4.73 -3.66
N ARG A 57 -7.45 -5.05 -4.86
CA ARG A 57 -7.20 -6.34 -5.52
C ARG A 57 -5.72 -6.61 -5.68
N ARG A 58 -5.37 -7.89 -5.59
CA ARG A 58 -3.99 -8.36 -5.66
C ARG A 58 -3.92 -9.58 -6.58
N ASN A 59 -2.81 -9.70 -7.30
CA ASN A 59 -2.45 -10.89 -8.07
C ASN A 59 -1.07 -11.40 -7.65
N SER A 60 -0.54 -12.40 -8.35
CA SER A 60 0.80 -12.97 -8.09
C SER A 60 1.94 -11.96 -8.10
N ARG A 61 1.76 -10.80 -8.76
CA ARG A 61 2.75 -9.71 -8.82
C ARG A 61 2.55 -8.65 -7.72
N GLY A 62 1.42 -8.62 -7.03
CA GLY A 62 1.08 -7.66 -5.98
C GLY A 62 -0.21 -6.90 -6.24
N CYS A 63 -0.32 -5.69 -5.67
CA CYS A 63 -1.45 -4.77 -5.84
C CYS A 63 -1.75 -4.51 -7.34
N VAL A 64 -3.03 -4.44 -7.71
CA VAL A 64 -3.54 -4.18 -9.06
C VAL A 64 -3.01 -2.89 -9.71
N PHE A 65 -2.57 -1.92 -8.89
CA PHE A 65 -1.98 -0.66 -9.35
C PHE A 65 -0.46 -0.71 -9.53
N LEU A 66 0.21 -1.82 -9.22
CA LEU A 66 1.64 -2.00 -9.43
C LEU A 66 1.95 -2.17 -10.93
N LYS A 67 2.91 -1.40 -11.43
CA LYS A 67 3.45 -1.55 -12.79
C LYS A 67 4.98 -1.60 -12.73
N LYS A 68 5.59 -2.50 -13.50
CA LYS A 68 7.04 -2.54 -13.70
C LYS A 68 7.40 -1.59 -14.85
N GLU A 69 8.40 -0.76 -14.66
CA GLU A 69 8.95 0.14 -15.68
C GLU A 69 10.48 0.03 -15.69
N ARG A 70 11.03 -0.57 -16.75
CA ARG A 70 12.45 -0.92 -16.87
C ARG A 70 12.92 -1.68 -15.61
N ASN A 71 13.82 -1.09 -14.84
CA ASN A 71 14.40 -1.66 -13.63
C ASN A 71 13.68 -1.24 -12.33
N ASN A 72 12.59 -0.45 -12.45
CA ASN A 72 11.85 0.12 -11.33
C ASN A 72 10.39 -0.35 -11.30
N TYR A 73 9.70 0.00 -10.23
CA TYR A 73 8.26 -0.16 -10.07
C TYR A 73 7.60 1.19 -9.79
N ILE A 74 6.42 1.37 -10.37
CA ILE A 74 5.57 2.53 -10.14
C ILE A 74 4.17 2.10 -9.68
N CYS A 75 3.45 3.04 -9.06
CA CYS A 75 2.03 2.90 -8.75
C CYS A 75 1.23 3.72 -9.76
N LYS A 76 0.30 3.09 -10.49
CA LYS A 76 -0.54 3.76 -11.50
C LYS A 76 -1.41 4.88 -10.92
N ILE A 77 -1.65 4.88 -9.60
CA ILE A 77 -2.47 5.88 -8.89
C ILE A 77 -1.64 6.67 -7.87
N TYR A 78 -0.36 6.95 -8.14
CA TYR A 78 0.56 7.52 -7.15
C TYR A 78 0.02 8.78 -6.45
N ASP A 79 -0.59 9.70 -7.20
CA ASP A 79 -1.15 10.96 -6.67
C ASP A 79 -2.48 10.77 -5.93
N HIS A 80 -3.18 9.68 -6.24
CA HIS A 80 -4.46 9.31 -5.65
C HIS A 80 -4.36 8.12 -4.69
N ARG A 81 -3.15 7.83 -4.20
CA ARG A 81 -2.89 6.73 -3.27
C ARG A 81 -3.85 6.76 -2.09
N PRO A 82 -4.40 5.60 -1.68
CA PRO A 82 -5.16 5.49 -0.44
C PRO A 82 -4.33 5.90 0.77
N ARG A 83 -5.00 6.24 1.86
CA ARG A 83 -4.43 6.69 3.13
C ARG A 83 -3.38 5.71 3.67
N ILE A 84 -3.65 4.41 3.66
CA ILE A 84 -2.68 3.38 4.09
C ILE A 84 -1.39 3.47 3.27
N CYS A 85 -1.49 3.61 1.94
CA CYS A 85 -0.33 3.76 1.05
C CYS A 85 0.44 5.07 1.26
N LYS A 86 -0.24 6.14 1.71
CA LYS A 86 0.38 7.44 2.02
C LYS A 86 1.11 7.44 3.35
N ILE A 87 0.55 6.77 4.36
CA ILE A 87 1.14 6.68 5.71
C ILE A 87 2.31 5.70 5.74
N TYR A 88 2.30 4.67 4.89
CA TYR A 88 3.41 3.72 4.80
C TYR A 88 4.76 4.42 4.58
N PRO A 89 5.84 4.06 5.30
CA PRO A 89 5.98 2.94 6.24
C PRO A 89 5.67 3.26 7.72
N PHE A 90 5.15 4.45 8.03
CA PHE A 90 5.14 5.05 9.37
C PHE A 90 4.04 4.54 10.31
N PHE A 91 3.70 3.25 10.22
CA PHE A 91 2.82 2.61 11.20
C PHE A 91 3.61 2.28 12.47
N GLY A 92 3.26 2.88 13.60
CA GLY A 92 3.99 2.71 14.86
C GLY A 92 5.42 3.26 14.78
N ASN A 93 6.41 2.44 15.16
CA ASN A 93 7.83 2.82 15.21
C ASN A 93 8.69 1.94 14.25
N PRO A 94 8.50 2.05 12.93
CA PRO A 94 9.21 1.21 11.96
C PRO A 94 10.71 1.52 11.96
N THR A 95 11.55 0.51 11.87
CA THR A 95 13.00 0.70 11.62
C THR A 95 13.40 0.40 10.17
N THR A 96 12.43 -0.02 9.34
CA THR A 96 12.61 -0.36 7.92
C THR A 96 11.34 -0.07 7.13
N CYS A 97 11.48 0.31 5.85
CA CYS A 97 10.37 0.45 4.91
C CYS A 97 10.16 -0.81 4.04
N LYS A 98 10.75 -1.95 4.41
CA LYS A 98 10.41 -3.23 3.81
C LYS A 98 9.25 -3.82 4.63
N PRO A 99 8.09 -4.13 4.01
CA PRO A 99 7.01 -4.78 4.73
C PRO A 99 7.51 -6.10 5.30
N LEU A 100 7.24 -6.35 6.58
CA LEU A 100 7.52 -7.64 7.18
C LEU A 100 6.70 -8.71 6.45
N LYS A 101 7.28 -9.88 6.25
CA LYS A 101 6.50 -11.08 5.93
C LYS A 101 5.71 -11.41 7.20
N ARG A 102 4.50 -10.90 7.34
CA ARG A 102 3.57 -11.42 8.35
C ARG A 102 2.22 -11.73 7.69
N PRO A 103 1.63 -12.89 8.02
CA PRO A 103 0.34 -13.28 7.49
C PRO A 103 -0.71 -12.25 7.90
N TYR A 104 -1.73 -12.10 7.07
CA TYR A 104 -2.98 -11.41 7.38
C TYR A 104 -3.35 -11.68 8.84
N ASN A 105 -3.25 -10.68 9.72
CA ASN A 105 -3.98 -10.52 10.99
C ASN A 105 -3.40 -9.30 11.71
N PHE A 106 -3.93 -8.13 11.36
CA PHE A 106 -3.91 -6.93 12.21
C PHE A 106 -5.34 -6.69 12.72
N LEU A 107 -5.88 -7.70 13.41
CA LEU A 107 -7.01 -7.60 14.32
C LEU A 107 -6.74 -8.58 15.46
N GLY A 108 -6.13 -8.04 16.51
CA GLY A 108 -5.93 -8.61 17.82
C GLY A 108 -5.86 -7.43 18.77
#